data_AF-A0A1N7Q4V6-F1
#
_entry.id   AF-A0A1N7Q4V6-F1
#
_cell.length_a   1.000
_cell.length_b   1.000
_cell.length_c   1.000
_cell.angle_alpha   90.00
_cell.angle_beta   90.00
_cell.angle_gamma   90.00
#
_symmetry.space_group_name_H-M   'P 1'
#
loop_
_entity.id
_entity.type
_entity.pdbx_description
1 polymer ?
#
loop_
_entity_poly.entity_id
_entity_poly.type
_entity_poly.pdbx_seq_one_letter_code
_entity_poly.pdbx_strand_id
1 'polypeptide(L)'
;MRKTILFSTMFLGSLIFAQQTHVVGGDKDVHGCKASAGYTYSQIKNDCVRVFEQKIKLKEVSSDKSYTTSTAVIFSKNMKKAEIFIPDGSANSIILDRQGKSKIWKSGKHIKDSYVLVPYKKTGYQIKKNDVVIYQ
;
A
#
# COMPACT_ATOMS: atom_id res chain seq x y z
N MET A 1 41.57 63.41 -9.43
CA MET A 1 41.12 63.12 -8.05
C MET A 1 39.83 62.32 -8.11
N ARG A 2 39.87 61.05 -7.68
CA ARG A 2 38.72 60.13 -7.60
C ARG A 2 37.72 60.62 -6.56
N LYS A 3 36.43 60.64 -6.89
CA LYS A 3 35.35 60.56 -5.89
C LYS A 3 34.27 59.59 -6.36
N THR A 4 34.41 58.36 -5.89
CA THR A 4 33.39 57.32 -5.82
C THR A 4 32.56 57.52 -4.55
N ILE A 5 31.23 57.65 -4.64
CA ILE A 5 30.27 57.29 -3.57
C ILE A 5 28.95 56.93 -4.29
N LEU A 6 28.75 55.65 -4.66
CA LEU A 6 27.99 54.60 -3.93
C LEU A 6 26.47 54.82 -3.89
N PHE A 7 25.79 54.10 -4.78
CA PHE A 7 24.34 53.82 -4.75
C PHE A 7 23.99 53.07 -3.45
N SER A 8 23.17 53.67 -2.59
CA SER A 8 22.61 53.00 -1.41
C SER A 8 21.25 52.41 -1.77
N THR A 9 21.23 51.08 -1.88
CA THR A 9 20.07 50.25 -2.20
C THR A 9 19.15 50.06 -0.99
N MET A 10 17.84 50.07 -1.26
CA MET A 10 16.74 49.58 -0.43
C MET A 10 17.09 48.29 0.34
N PHE A 11 16.51 48.09 1.53
CA PHE A 11 15.59 46.98 1.78
C PHE A 11 14.92 47.12 3.16
N LEU A 12 13.59 47.31 3.16
CA LEU A 12 12.75 47.22 4.35
C LEU A 12 12.81 45.79 4.89
N GLY A 13 13.44 45.62 6.05
CA GLY A 13 13.48 44.35 6.77
C GLY A 13 12.15 44.10 7.50
N SER A 14 11.18 43.49 6.82
CA SER A 14 10.06 42.82 7.46
C SER A 14 10.40 41.33 7.62
N LEU A 15 10.97 40.97 8.77
CA LEU A 15 11.09 39.58 9.22
C LEU A 15 9.69 39.08 9.61
N ILE A 16 8.91 38.67 8.62
CA ILE A 16 7.73 37.85 8.84
C ILE A 16 8.26 36.45 9.16
N PHE A 17 8.35 36.11 10.45
CA PHE A 17 8.47 34.73 10.88
C PHE A 17 7.22 33.99 10.41
N ALA A 18 7.30 33.37 9.24
CA ALA A 18 6.29 32.41 8.80
C ALA A 18 6.29 31.26 9.80
N GLN A 19 5.31 31.25 10.71
CA GLN A 19 5.02 30.07 11.51
C GLN A 19 4.62 28.95 10.54
N GLN A 20 5.55 28.04 10.29
CA GLN A 20 5.31 26.83 9.53
C GLN A 20 4.35 25.96 10.34
N THR A 21 3.05 26.12 10.12
CA THR A 21 2.03 25.23 10.67
C THR A 21 2.30 23.83 10.13
N HIS A 22 2.77 22.92 10.99
CA HIS A 22 3.00 21.54 10.63
C HIS A 22 1.65 20.89 10.34
N VAL A 23 1.29 20.75 9.05
CA VAL A 23 0.01 20.16 8.65
C VAL A 23 0.01 18.69 9.04
N VAL A 24 -0.75 18.35 10.08
CA VAL A 24 -0.99 16.95 10.48
C VAL A 24 -2.04 16.33 9.57
N GLY A 25 -1.78 15.13 9.05
CA GLY A 25 -2.72 14.38 8.20
C GLY A 25 -2.76 14.80 6.73
N GLY A 26 -1.66 15.38 6.22
CA GLY A 26 -1.43 15.67 4.79
C GLY A 26 -0.90 14.50 3.97
N ASP A 27 -0.82 13.30 4.55
CA ASP A 27 -0.29 12.07 3.92
C ASP A 27 -1.33 11.31 3.10
N LYS A 28 -2.33 12.01 2.55
CA LYS A 28 -3.32 11.40 1.68
C LYS A 28 -2.66 11.00 0.36
N ASP A 29 -2.87 9.77 -0.07
CA ASP A 29 -2.50 9.34 -1.43
C ASP A 29 -3.47 9.92 -2.49
N VAL A 30 -3.24 9.56 -3.76
CA VAL A 30 -4.08 9.99 -4.90
C VAL A 30 -5.54 9.54 -4.80
N HIS A 31 -5.83 8.55 -3.97
CA HIS A 31 -7.18 8.06 -3.68
C HIS A 31 -7.77 8.68 -2.41
N GLY A 32 -7.03 9.56 -1.73
CA GLY A 32 -7.44 10.18 -0.47
C GLY A 32 -7.20 9.33 0.77
N CYS A 33 -6.52 8.18 0.63
CA CYS A 33 -6.25 7.27 1.74
C CYS A 33 -5.09 7.78 2.58
N LYS A 34 -5.28 7.82 3.91
CA LYS A 34 -4.26 8.25 4.89
C LYS A 34 -3.47 7.06 5.40
N ALA A 35 -2.26 6.88 4.89
CA ALA A 35 -1.40 5.76 5.25
C ALA A 35 -1.04 5.75 6.75
N SER A 36 -0.81 6.92 7.36
CA SER A 36 -0.53 7.09 8.79
C SER A 36 -1.66 6.60 9.70
N ALA A 37 -2.90 6.59 9.20
CA ALA A 37 -4.07 6.06 9.89
C ALA A 37 -4.33 4.58 9.53
N GLY A 38 -3.40 3.93 8.82
CA GLY A 38 -3.47 2.53 8.40
C GLY A 38 -4.39 2.25 7.22
N TYR A 39 -4.82 3.29 6.50
CA TYR A 39 -5.66 3.13 5.31
C TYR A 39 -4.82 2.87 4.06
N THR A 40 -5.28 1.90 3.28
CA THR A 40 -4.78 1.58 1.94
C THR A 40 -5.95 1.51 0.98
N TYR A 41 -5.78 2.00 -0.23
CA TYR A 41 -6.82 1.90 -1.25
C TYR A 41 -7.06 0.44 -1.68
N SER A 42 -8.32 0.02 -1.69
CA SER A 42 -8.76 -1.26 -2.25
C SER A 42 -9.43 -1.03 -3.59
N GLN A 43 -8.88 -1.64 -4.64
CA GLN A 43 -9.46 -1.57 -5.99
C GLN A 43 -10.78 -2.32 -6.08
N ILE A 44 -10.96 -3.41 -5.32
CA ILE A 44 -12.22 -4.18 -5.31
C ILE A 44 -13.33 -3.44 -4.57
N LYS A 45 -13.00 -2.74 -3.48
CA LYS A 45 -13.97 -1.94 -2.72
C LYS A 45 -14.20 -0.56 -3.31
N ASN A 46 -13.24 -0.06 -4.08
CA ASN A 46 -13.19 1.33 -4.54
C ASN A 46 -13.27 2.30 -3.34
N ASP A 47 -12.52 1.98 -2.29
CA ASP A 47 -12.54 2.67 -1.01
C ASP A 47 -11.24 2.44 -0.22
N CYS A 48 -10.97 3.31 0.75
CA CYS A 48 -9.85 3.19 1.67
C CYS A 48 -10.19 2.17 2.77
N VAL A 49 -9.40 1.10 2.85
CA VAL A 49 -9.59 0.03 3.81
C VAL A 49 -8.41 -0.10 4.76
N ARG A 50 -8.66 -0.57 5.97
CA ARG A 50 -7.62 -0.99 6.91
C ARG A 50 -7.40 -2.49 6.79
N VAL A 51 -6.20 -2.88 6.39
CA VAL A 51 -5.82 -4.30 6.18
C VAL A 51 -6.08 -5.14 7.44
N PHE A 52 -5.81 -4.59 8.62
CA PHE A 52 -5.99 -5.28 9.91
C PHE A 52 -7.46 -5.47 10.34
N GLU A 53 -8.40 -4.73 9.75
CA GLU A 53 -9.85 -4.84 10.00
C GLU A 53 -10.54 -5.82 9.04
N GLN A 54 -9.83 -6.34 8.04
CA GLN A 54 -10.41 -7.24 7.06
C GLN A 54 -10.72 -8.64 7.64
N LYS A 55 -11.71 -9.30 7.04
CA LYS A 55 -12.21 -10.61 7.49
C LYS A 55 -11.21 -11.74 7.29
N ILE A 56 -10.54 -11.75 6.13
CA ILE A 56 -9.54 -12.77 5.81
C ILE A 56 -8.18 -12.14 6.02
N LYS A 57 -7.50 -12.60 7.07
CA LYS A 57 -6.15 -12.18 7.42
C LYS A 57 -5.23 -13.39 7.43
N LEU A 58 -4.09 -13.27 6.78
CA LEU A 58 -3.09 -14.32 6.66
C LEU A 58 -1.79 -13.86 7.31
N LYS A 59 -1.10 -14.78 7.99
CA LYS A 59 0.16 -14.49 8.68
C LYS A 59 1.32 -14.90 7.80
N GLU A 60 2.40 -14.12 7.85
CA GLU A 60 3.63 -14.43 7.13
C GLU A 60 4.17 -15.80 7.58
N VAL A 61 4.50 -16.66 6.63
CA VAL A 61 5.00 -18.02 6.89
C VAL A 61 6.51 -17.95 6.98
N SER A 62 7.01 -17.65 8.18
CA SER A 62 8.45 -17.62 8.49
C SER A 62 9.25 -16.65 7.63
N SER A 63 9.56 -15.49 8.19
CA SER A 63 10.62 -14.64 7.67
C SER A 63 11.80 -14.69 8.64
N ASP A 64 13.03 -14.58 8.14
CA ASP A 64 14.24 -14.42 8.97
C ASP A 64 14.27 -13.06 9.72
N LYS A 65 13.13 -12.37 9.75
CA LYS A 65 12.95 -11.05 10.34
C LYS A 65 12.61 -11.20 11.82
N SER A 66 12.98 -10.21 12.61
CA SER A 66 12.62 -10.11 14.03
C SER A 66 11.14 -9.80 14.27
N TYR A 67 10.35 -9.61 13.21
CA TYR A 67 8.93 -9.26 13.27
C TYR A 67 8.13 -10.09 12.27
N THR A 68 6.85 -10.32 12.57
CA THR A 68 5.92 -11.03 11.68
C THR A 68 4.94 -10.05 11.07
N THR A 69 4.77 -10.12 9.75
CA THR A 69 3.76 -9.33 9.06
C THR A 69 2.45 -10.11 8.87
N SER A 70 1.37 -9.39 8.57
CA SER A 70 0.09 -9.97 8.20
C SER A 70 -0.48 -9.23 7.01
N THR A 71 -1.22 -9.97 6.19
CA THR A 71 -1.90 -9.45 5.00
C THR A 71 -3.39 -9.73 5.07
N ALA A 72 -4.16 -9.06 4.22
CA ALA A 72 -5.57 -9.34 4.02
C ALA A 72 -5.86 -9.86 2.61
N VAL A 73 -7.00 -10.52 2.48
CA VAL A 73 -7.60 -10.90 1.20
C VAL A 73 -9.00 -10.31 1.13
N ILE A 74 -9.30 -9.59 0.05
CA ILE A 74 -10.64 -9.11 -0.26
C ILE A 74 -11.13 -9.77 -1.54
N PHE A 75 -12.28 -10.42 -1.49
CA PHE A 75 -12.91 -10.97 -2.68
C PHE A 75 -13.93 -10.00 -3.28
N SER A 76 -13.99 -9.98 -4.61
CA SER A 76 -15.12 -9.41 -5.34
C SER A 76 -16.41 -10.20 -5.03
N LYS A 77 -17.57 -9.54 -5.13
CA LYS A 77 -18.89 -10.17 -4.83
C LYS A 77 -19.13 -11.47 -5.62
N ASN A 78 -18.64 -11.55 -6.84
CA ASN A 78 -18.80 -12.71 -7.73
C ASN A 78 -17.64 -13.72 -7.63
N MET A 79 -16.70 -13.51 -6.69
CA MET A 79 -15.50 -14.32 -6.49
C MET A 79 -14.58 -14.43 -7.71
N LYS A 80 -14.77 -13.64 -8.78
CA LYS A 80 -13.93 -13.68 -9.98
C LYS A 80 -12.56 -13.03 -9.76
N LYS A 81 -12.50 -12.08 -8.83
CA LYS A 81 -11.28 -11.38 -8.43
C LYS A 81 -11.03 -11.50 -6.93
N ALA A 82 -9.75 -11.58 -6.57
CA ALA A 82 -9.25 -11.46 -5.21
C ALA A 82 -8.17 -10.36 -5.18
N GLU A 83 -8.24 -9.48 -4.20
CA GLU A 83 -7.22 -8.48 -3.94
C GLU A 83 -6.41 -8.94 -2.73
N ILE A 84 -5.10 -9.04 -2.91
CA ILE A 84 -4.15 -9.36 -1.85
C ILE A 84 -3.31 -8.10 -1.55
N PHE A 85 -2.98 -7.87 -0.28
CA PHE A 85 -2.18 -6.70 0.14
C PHE A 85 -0.76 -7.14 0.47
N ILE A 86 0.26 -6.61 -0.20
CA ILE A 86 1.65 -7.03 0.06
C ILE A 86 2.41 -5.84 0.66
N PRO A 87 2.68 -5.83 1.99
CA PRO A 87 3.31 -4.70 2.67
C PRO A 87 4.67 -4.30 2.07
N ASP A 88 5.46 -5.29 1.65
CA ASP A 88 6.80 -5.12 1.09
C ASP A 88 6.81 -5.10 -0.45
N GLY A 89 5.63 -4.98 -1.09
CA GLY A 89 5.48 -5.03 -2.54
C GLY A 89 5.67 -3.66 -3.19
N SER A 90 6.06 -3.62 -4.47
CA SER A 90 6.09 -2.38 -5.26
C SER A 90 4.71 -1.76 -5.48
N ALA A 91 3.65 -2.52 -5.22
CA ALA A 91 2.26 -2.07 -5.18
C ALA A 91 1.64 -2.51 -3.84
N ASN A 92 0.94 -1.59 -3.17
CA ASN A 92 0.27 -1.83 -1.88
C ASN A 92 -0.76 -2.97 -1.95
N SER A 93 -1.32 -3.25 -3.13
CA SER A 93 -2.22 -4.37 -3.39
C SER A 93 -2.07 -4.91 -4.81
N ILE A 94 -2.46 -6.17 -5.00
CA ILE A 94 -2.44 -6.87 -6.29
C ILE A 94 -3.80 -7.54 -6.52
N ILE A 95 -4.34 -7.38 -7.74
CA ILE A 95 -5.54 -8.06 -8.19
C ILE A 95 -5.18 -9.40 -8.85
N LEU A 96 -5.82 -10.45 -8.36
CA LEU A 96 -5.71 -11.81 -8.87
C LEU A 96 -7.04 -12.22 -9.53
N ASP A 97 -6.95 -12.88 -10.68
CA ASP A 97 -8.11 -13.38 -11.42
C ASP A 97 -8.32 -14.87 -11.17
N ARG A 98 -9.60 -15.26 -11.01
CA ARG A 98 -9.99 -16.65 -10.77
C ARG A 98 -9.72 -17.52 -11.99
N GLN A 99 -9.18 -18.70 -11.73
CA GLN A 99 -8.83 -19.69 -12.75
C GLN A 99 -9.98 -20.68 -12.96
N GLY A 100 -10.81 -20.42 -13.95
CA GLY A 100 -11.94 -21.26 -14.32
C GLY A 100 -12.92 -21.48 -13.16
N LYS A 101 -13.37 -22.72 -12.97
CA LYS A 101 -14.27 -23.11 -11.86
C LYS A 101 -13.53 -23.44 -10.57
N SER A 102 -12.20 -23.53 -10.59
CA SER A 102 -11.41 -23.83 -9.39
C SER A 102 -11.38 -22.65 -8.41
N LYS A 103 -11.14 -22.92 -7.13
CA LYS A 103 -10.89 -21.86 -6.13
C LYS A 103 -9.41 -21.45 -6.17
N ILE A 104 -8.92 -21.02 -7.33
CA ILE A 104 -7.52 -20.59 -7.50
C ILE A 104 -7.56 -19.21 -8.15
N TRP A 105 -6.79 -18.25 -7.63
CA TRP A 105 -6.63 -16.93 -8.24
C TRP A 105 -5.15 -16.67 -8.55
N LYS A 106 -4.86 -16.07 -9.70
CA LYS A 106 -3.49 -15.81 -10.17
C LYS A 106 -3.29 -14.36 -10.59
N SER A 107 -2.08 -13.84 -10.40
CA SER A 107 -1.69 -12.54 -10.94
C SER A 107 -1.64 -12.55 -12.47
N GLY A 108 -1.81 -11.36 -13.07
CA GLY A 108 -1.64 -11.18 -14.51
C GLY A 108 -0.18 -11.32 -14.95
N LYS A 109 0.04 -11.71 -16.21
CA LYS A 109 1.38 -11.92 -16.82
C LYS A 109 2.25 -10.66 -16.86
N HIS A 110 1.67 -9.48 -16.67
CA HIS A 110 2.38 -8.20 -16.64
C HIS A 110 3.06 -7.93 -15.29
N ILE A 111 2.77 -8.72 -14.26
CA ILE A 111 3.42 -8.62 -12.95
C ILE A 111 4.64 -9.55 -12.97
N LYS A 112 5.81 -9.01 -12.61
CA LYS A 112 7.10 -9.74 -12.61
C LYS A 112 7.04 -11.02 -11.78
N ASP A 113 6.44 -10.93 -10.59
CA ASP A 113 6.27 -12.05 -9.67
C ASP A 113 4.91 -12.75 -9.88
N SER A 114 4.93 -14.08 -9.84
CA SER A 114 3.73 -14.92 -9.89
C SER A 114 3.10 -15.03 -8.50
N TYR A 115 1.93 -14.42 -8.31
CA TYR A 115 1.15 -14.54 -7.09
C TYR A 115 -0.02 -15.49 -7.29
N VAL A 116 -0.17 -16.44 -6.37
CA VAL A 116 -1.26 -17.43 -6.41
C VAL A 116 -1.94 -17.51 -5.05
N LEU A 117 -3.25 -17.28 -5.02
CA LEU A 117 -4.10 -17.50 -3.85
C LEU A 117 -4.84 -18.83 -4.00
N VAL A 118 -4.69 -19.72 -3.01
CA VAL A 118 -5.38 -21.02 -2.99
C VAL A 118 -5.96 -21.32 -1.59
N PRO A 119 -7.03 -22.14 -1.50
CA PRO A 119 -7.51 -22.69 -0.25
C PRO A 119 -6.39 -23.40 0.52
N TYR A 120 -6.42 -23.25 1.83
CA TYR A 120 -5.48 -23.87 2.75
C TYR A 120 -6.21 -24.35 4.00
N LYS A 121 -6.01 -25.61 4.37
CA LYS A 121 -6.77 -26.29 5.45
C LYS A 121 -8.30 -26.20 5.20
N LYS A 122 -9.12 -26.42 6.23
CA LYS A 122 -10.58 -26.50 6.10
C LYS A 122 -11.25 -25.18 5.70
N THR A 123 -10.71 -24.04 6.14
CA THR A 123 -11.37 -22.73 5.99
C THR A 123 -10.43 -21.57 5.64
N GLY A 124 -9.13 -21.83 5.49
CA GLY A 124 -8.12 -20.79 5.26
C GLY A 124 -7.75 -20.63 3.80
N TYR A 125 -6.80 -19.72 3.58
CA TYR A 125 -6.16 -19.49 2.30
C TYR A 125 -4.66 -19.36 2.51
N GLN A 126 -3.89 -19.59 1.46
CA GLN A 126 -2.47 -19.26 1.43
C GLN A 126 -2.15 -18.49 0.16
N ILE A 127 -1.16 -17.60 0.27
CA ILE A 127 -0.59 -16.86 -0.85
C ILE A 127 0.78 -17.44 -1.14
N LYS A 128 0.99 -17.79 -2.41
CA LYS A 128 2.30 -18.16 -2.94
C LYS A 128 2.86 -17.05 -3.81
N LYS A 129 4.16 -16.78 -3.66
CA LYS A 129 4.96 -15.93 -4.55
C LYS A 129 6.00 -16.81 -5.22
N ASN A 130 5.98 -16.91 -6.54
CA ASN A 130 6.90 -17.75 -7.32
C ASN A 130 6.98 -19.19 -6.75
N ASP A 131 5.80 -19.78 -6.51
CA ASP A 131 5.60 -21.12 -5.93
C ASP A 131 6.00 -21.31 -4.45
N VAL A 132 6.58 -20.30 -3.80
CA VAL A 132 6.90 -20.29 -2.37
C VAL A 132 5.72 -19.74 -1.57
N VAL A 133 5.29 -20.45 -0.53
CA VAL A 133 4.24 -19.96 0.39
C VAL A 133 4.80 -18.82 1.23
N ILE A 134 4.16 -17.64 1.15
CA ILE A 134 4.57 -16.44 1.88
C ILE A 134 3.58 -16.04 2.97
N TYR A 135 2.30 -16.39 2.84
CA TYR A 135 1.27 -16.14 3.86
C TYR A 135 0.28 -17.30 3.94
N GLN A 136 -0.21 -17.64 5.14
CA GLN A 136 -1.27 -18.64 5.37
C GLN A 136 -2.07 -18.43 6.66
#